data_AF-W2Z083-F1
#
_entry.id   AF-W2Z083-F1
#
_cell.length_a   1.000
_cell.length_b   1.000
_cell.length_c   1.000
_cell.angle_alpha   90.00
_cell.angle_beta   90.00
_cell.angle_gamma   90.00
#
_symmetry.space_group_name_H-M   'P 1'
#
loop_
_entity.id
_entity.type
_entity.pdbx_description
1 polymer ?
#
loop_
_entity_poly.entity_id
_entity_poly.type
_entity_poly.pdbx_seq_one_letter_code
_entity_poly.pdbx_strand_id
1 'polypeptide(L)'
;MNLNAVFWGCLTVLASVQAKDGSASQAYQVGSQEGYPHQIQGPIETPKQSNHTIDFGDLTRAPSPNVPGLDPRQTEAPTFPPTLAPTRPSTPKPTLPPTPKPTLPPTPAPTLPPTPAPTPAPTPDPGPWVEKKIAHKDVKPFPQPEPVTISEKAGVKFKPQIQIRTGCEPYPAVNEFGETSGGLHTSGKSRGKCGGSGHGSQVYGRSAWLKGVWVIMYSWYFPKDSPSHGLGHRHDWEEAIVFIDNPDVSEPKILGCSVSSHGGYARHAPCPPWVIDGTSLKVRYKHSWPKNHDLAITGDGGKFQDLIMWGQMTNDARRALNAVSFGSANTPFKDGTFQDKIEKAWPFK
;
A
#
# COMPACT_ATOMS: atom_id res chain seq x y z
N MET A 1 -21.06 -31.49 69.88
CA MET A 1 -22.43 -31.07 70.23
C MET A 1 -22.35 -29.59 70.57
N ASN A 2 -22.82 -28.61 69.81
CA ASN A 2 -23.86 -28.51 68.78
C ASN A 2 -23.40 -27.59 67.63
N LEU A 3 -23.74 -27.97 66.40
CA LEU A 3 -23.64 -27.12 65.20
C LEU A 3 -24.83 -26.15 65.17
N ASN A 4 -24.58 -24.86 65.02
CA ASN A 4 -25.58 -23.88 64.61
C ASN A 4 -25.51 -23.71 63.08
N ALA A 5 -26.45 -24.33 62.37
CA ALA A 5 -26.67 -24.12 60.95
C ALA A 5 -27.66 -22.97 60.75
N VAL A 6 -27.22 -21.87 60.12
CA VAL A 6 -28.08 -20.78 59.69
C VAL A 6 -28.35 -20.96 58.20
N PHE A 7 -29.55 -21.42 57.88
CA PHE A 7 -30.08 -21.47 56.51
C PHE A 7 -30.56 -20.06 56.12
N TRP A 8 -29.97 -19.48 55.07
CA TRP A 8 -30.53 -18.34 54.35
C TRP A 8 -31.26 -18.89 53.11
N GLY A 9 -32.58 -18.80 53.12
CA GLY A 9 -33.44 -19.22 52.01
C GLY A 9 -33.39 -18.22 50.85
N CYS A 10 -33.15 -18.72 49.65
CA CYS A 10 -33.34 -18.02 48.38
C CYS A 10 -34.81 -17.64 48.18
N LEU A 11 -35.09 -16.36 47.94
CA LEU A 11 -36.37 -15.89 47.44
C LEU A 11 -36.27 -15.75 45.91
N THR A 12 -36.71 -16.76 45.17
CA THR A 12 -36.91 -16.68 43.73
C THR A 12 -38.28 -16.09 43.42
N VAL A 13 -38.31 -14.90 42.82
CA VAL A 13 -39.54 -14.34 42.23
C VAL A 13 -39.69 -14.89 40.82
N LEU A 14 -40.64 -15.80 40.64
CA LEU A 14 -41.15 -16.26 39.34
C LEU A 14 -42.20 -15.26 38.85
N ALA A 15 -41.87 -14.47 37.83
CA ALA A 15 -42.84 -13.70 37.08
C ALA A 15 -43.28 -14.53 35.86
N SER A 16 -44.46 -15.14 35.97
CA SER A 16 -45.17 -15.81 34.88
C SER A 16 -45.95 -14.77 34.08
N VAL A 17 -45.59 -14.54 32.82
CA VAL A 17 -46.47 -13.83 31.87
C VAL A 17 -46.94 -14.84 30.84
N GLN A 18 -48.22 -15.18 30.92
CA GLN A 18 -48.91 -15.99 29.91
C GLN A 18 -49.17 -15.14 28.66
N ALA A 19 -48.82 -15.73 27.52
CA ALA A 19 -49.15 -15.26 26.19
C ALA A 19 -50.67 -15.30 25.96
N LYS A 20 -51.17 -14.34 25.18
CA LYS A 20 -52.53 -14.34 24.63
C LYS A 20 -52.40 -14.43 23.12
N ASP A 21 -52.89 -15.53 22.57
CA ASP A 21 -52.94 -15.81 21.14
C ASP A 21 -53.87 -14.85 20.40
N GLY A 22 -53.42 -14.40 19.23
CA GLY A 22 -54.17 -13.57 18.29
C GLY A 22 -53.67 -13.83 16.87
N SER A 23 -54.27 -14.83 16.24
CA SER A 23 -54.09 -15.23 14.84
C SER A 23 -54.60 -14.14 13.88
N ALA A 24 -53.75 -13.76 12.93
CA ALA A 24 -54.16 -13.32 11.59
C ALA A 24 -52.99 -13.54 10.61
N SER A 25 -53.06 -14.66 9.91
CA SER A 25 -52.24 -15.02 8.76
C SER A 25 -52.61 -14.14 7.55
N GLN A 26 -51.64 -13.41 6.99
CA GLN A 26 -51.67 -13.00 5.59
C GLN A 26 -50.54 -13.68 4.84
N ALA A 27 -50.92 -14.67 4.04
CA ALA A 27 -50.11 -15.29 3.03
C ALA A 27 -49.88 -14.27 1.90
N TYR A 28 -48.62 -13.92 1.63
CA TYR A 28 -48.25 -13.36 0.33
C TYR A 28 -48.02 -14.53 -0.63
N GLN A 29 -48.90 -14.62 -1.63
CA GLN A 29 -48.73 -15.54 -2.74
C GLN A 29 -47.54 -15.12 -3.60
N VAL A 30 -46.72 -16.12 -3.93
CA VAL A 30 -45.70 -16.08 -4.97
C VAL A 30 -46.43 -16.12 -6.31
N GLY A 31 -46.34 -15.03 -7.07
CA GLY A 31 -46.85 -14.89 -8.43
C GLY A 31 -45.77 -15.22 -9.47
N SER A 32 -46.15 -16.15 -10.34
CA SER A 32 -45.56 -16.69 -11.58
C SER A 32 -44.68 -15.79 -12.46
N GLN A 33 -43.70 -16.46 -13.07
CA GLN A 33 -42.84 -16.00 -14.16
C GLN A 33 -43.58 -15.86 -15.51
N GLU A 34 -43.28 -14.78 -16.22
CA GLU A 34 -43.19 -14.67 -17.69
C GLU A 34 -41.86 -13.92 -17.94
N GLY A 35 -40.94 -14.23 -18.85
CA GLY A 35 -40.89 -15.08 -20.03
C GLY A 35 -39.94 -14.38 -21.01
N TYR A 36 -38.65 -14.70 -21.00
CA TYR A 36 -37.68 -14.28 -22.04
C TYR A 36 -36.63 -15.38 -22.26
N PRO A 37 -36.16 -15.57 -23.51
CA PRO A 37 -35.86 -16.89 -24.06
C PRO A 37 -34.50 -17.46 -23.63
N HIS A 38 -34.50 -18.77 -23.38
CA HIS A 38 -33.32 -19.62 -23.23
C HIS A 38 -32.51 -19.68 -24.53
N GLN A 39 -31.27 -19.21 -24.49
CA GLN A 39 -30.22 -19.66 -25.41
C GLN A 39 -29.66 -20.99 -24.89
N ILE A 40 -29.68 -22.02 -25.73
CA ILE A 40 -29.09 -23.32 -25.47
C ILE A 40 -27.57 -23.19 -25.64
N GLN A 41 -26.82 -23.28 -24.54
CA GLN A 41 -25.37 -23.54 -24.59
C GLN A 41 -25.16 -25.06 -24.65
N GLY A 42 -24.49 -25.51 -25.71
CA GLY A 42 -24.01 -26.88 -25.86
C GLY A 42 -22.91 -27.24 -24.85
N PRO A 43 -22.43 -28.49 -24.84
CA PRO A 43 -21.49 -28.99 -23.84
C PRO A 43 -20.17 -28.21 -23.87
N ILE A 44 -19.69 -27.80 -22.70
CA ILE A 44 -18.37 -27.21 -22.52
C ILE A 44 -17.33 -28.34 -22.63
N GLU A 45 -16.55 -28.35 -23.71
CA GLU A 45 -15.35 -29.17 -23.80
C GLU A 45 -14.27 -28.66 -22.84
N THR A 46 -13.71 -29.56 -22.04
CA THR A 46 -12.55 -29.31 -21.18
C THR A 46 -11.29 -29.05 -22.03
N PRO A 47 -10.47 -28.02 -21.74
CA PRO A 47 -9.22 -27.82 -22.46
C PRO A 47 -8.22 -28.94 -22.15
N LYS A 48 -7.70 -29.59 -23.20
CA LYS A 48 -6.57 -30.54 -23.10
C LYS A 48 -5.32 -29.81 -22.62
N GLN A 49 -4.66 -30.40 -21.62
CA GLN A 49 -3.35 -30.01 -21.12
C GLN A 49 -2.27 -30.21 -22.20
N SER A 50 -1.61 -29.13 -22.62
CA SER A 50 -0.42 -29.20 -23.48
C SER A 50 0.82 -29.39 -22.60
N ASN A 51 1.38 -30.60 -22.60
CA ASN A 51 2.69 -30.84 -22.01
C ASN A 51 3.77 -30.35 -22.98
N HIS A 52 4.29 -29.14 -22.76
CA HIS A 52 5.58 -28.72 -23.31
C HIS A 52 6.65 -28.90 -22.24
N THR A 53 7.37 -30.01 -22.31
CA THR A 53 8.61 -30.22 -21.55
C THR A 53 9.74 -29.49 -22.28
N ILE A 54 10.39 -28.55 -21.60
CA ILE A 54 11.65 -27.96 -22.06
C ILE A 54 12.79 -28.90 -21.62
N ASP A 55 13.52 -29.43 -22.58
CA ASP A 55 14.73 -30.23 -22.38
C ASP A 55 15.95 -29.29 -22.23
N PHE A 56 16.66 -29.39 -21.11
CA PHE A 56 17.84 -28.57 -20.77
C PHE A 56 19.17 -29.33 -20.99
N GLY A 57 19.19 -30.23 -21.99
CA GLY A 57 20.31 -31.15 -22.22
C GLY A 57 21.44 -30.70 -23.15
N ASP A 58 21.63 -29.42 -23.49
CA ASP A 58 22.72 -29.05 -24.44
C ASP A 58 23.28 -27.62 -24.31
N LEU A 59 23.82 -27.27 -23.14
CA LEU A 59 24.64 -26.05 -22.97
C LEU A 59 25.95 -26.32 -22.24
N THR A 60 26.76 -27.27 -22.72
CA THR A 60 28.20 -27.29 -22.40
C THR A 60 29.04 -27.92 -23.51
N ARG A 61 29.40 -27.14 -24.56
CA ARG A 61 30.57 -27.51 -25.36
C ARG A 61 31.19 -26.33 -26.12
N ALA A 62 32.25 -25.78 -25.54
CA ALA A 62 33.26 -25.05 -26.31
C ALA A 62 34.22 -26.06 -26.96
N PRO A 63 34.68 -25.84 -28.20
CA PRO A 63 35.90 -26.48 -28.69
C PRO A 63 37.04 -25.47 -28.87
N SER A 64 38.14 -25.77 -28.18
CA SER A 64 39.50 -25.27 -28.44
C SER A 64 40.11 -25.97 -29.67
N PRO A 65 41.18 -25.44 -30.31
CA PRO A 65 41.63 -25.89 -31.62
C PRO A 65 42.62 -27.04 -31.52
N ASN A 66 42.44 -28.09 -32.31
CA ASN A 66 43.47 -29.11 -32.55
C ASN A 66 43.53 -29.43 -34.05
N VAL A 67 44.67 -29.12 -34.66
CA VAL A 67 45.05 -29.45 -36.03
C VAL A 67 45.92 -30.72 -36.00
N PRO A 68 45.62 -31.78 -36.76
CA PRO A 68 46.54 -32.89 -36.96
C PRO A 68 47.55 -32.58 -38.06
N GLY A 69 48.81 -32.97 -37.82
CA GLY A 69 49.97 -32.69 -38.66
C GLY A 69 49.99 -33.41 -40.01
N LEU A 70 50.85 -32.87 -40.89
CA LEU A 70 51.28 -33.48 -42.15
C LEU A 70 52.81 -33.47 -42.23
N ASP A 71 53.33 -34.66 -42.56
CA ASP A 71 54.72 -35.11 -42.73
C ASP A 71 55.42 -34.42 -43.93
N PRO A 72 56.70 -34.00 -43.80
CA PRO A 72 57.44 -33.32 -44.86
C PRO A 72 58.25 -34.28 -45.75
N ARG A 73 57.79 -34.57 -46.97
CA ARG A 73 58.66 -35.09 -48.04
C ARG A 73 58.24 -34.60 -49.43
N GLN A 74 59.22 -33.96 -50.09
CA GLN A 74 59.43 -33.87 -51.55
C GLN A 74 58.49 -32.98 -52.36
N THR A 75 58.86 -32.24 -53.41
CA THR A 75 60.11 -31.72 -54.00
C THR A 75 59.62 -30.71 -55.07
N GLU A 76 60.48 -29.78 -55.47
CA GLU A 76 60.44 -28.97 -56.71
C GLU A 76 59.70 -27.62 -56.68
N ALA A 77 60.52 -26.56 -56.69
CA ALA A 77 60.13 -25.20 -57.03
C ALA A 77 60.42 -24.94 -58.53
N PRO A 78 59.47 -24.37 -59.29
CA PRO A 78 59.79 -23.70 -60.55
C PRO A 78 59.93 -22.20 -60.33
N THR A 79 61.09 -21.68 -60.70
CA THR A 79 61.44 -20.26 -60.76
C THR A 79 60.72 -19.59 -61.95
N PHE A 80 59.93 -18.54 -61.71
CA PHE A 80 59.38 -17.68 -62.77
C PHE A 80 60.14 -16.33 -62.82
N PRO A 81 60.39 -15.75 -64.01
CA PRO A 81 61.10 -14.47 -64.17
C PRO A 81 60.23 -13.26 -63.74
N PRO A 82 60.83 -12.09 -63.45
CA PRO A 82 60.09 -10.94 -62.94
C PRO A 82 59.27 -10.25 -64.04
N THR A 83 57.96 -10.20 -63.86
CA THR A 83 57.05 -9.40 -64.69
C THR A 83 57.11 -7.92 -64.27
N LEU A 84 57.37 -7.05 -65.24
CA LEU A 84 57.37 -5.59 -65.09
C LEU A 84 55.99 -5.08 -64.62
N ALA A 85 55.99 -4.24 -63.58
CA ALA A 85 54.79 -3.59 -63.06
C ALA A 85 54.23 -2.56 -64.06
N PRO A 86 52.91 -2.54 -64.34
CA PRO A 86 52.31 -1.51 -65.19
C PRO A 86 52.06 -0.22 -64.38
N THR A 87 52.63 0.88 -64.84
CA THR A 87 52.37 2.23 -64.34
C THR A 87 50.95 2.66 -64.72
N ARG A 88 50.07 2.86 -63.74
CA ARG A 88 48.71 3.36 -63.95
C ARG A 88 48.73 4.91 -63.99
N PRO A 89 48.11 5.59 -64.97
CA PRO A 89 48.04 7.04 -64.98
C PRO A 89 47.06 7.55 -63.91
N SER A 90 47.44 8.66 -63.25
CA SER A 90 46.67 9.31 -62.19
C SER A 90 45.38 9.93 -62.71
N THR A 91 44.25 9.53 -62.14
CA THR A 91 42.93 10.14 -62.37
C THR A 91 42.77 11.38 -61.47
N PRO A 92 42.22 12.51 -61.93
CA PRO A 92 41.95 13.66 -61.08
C PRO A 92 40.86 13.35 -60.04
N LYS A 93 41.08 13.78 -58.80
CA LYS A 93 40.14 13.63 -57.67
C LYS A 93 38.89 14.51 -57.88
N PRO A 94 37.65 13.99 -57.73
CA PRO A 94 36.45 14.81 -57.80
C PRO A 94 36.33 15.74 -56.57
N THR A 95 36.05 17.01 -56.80
CA THR A 95 35.70 17.97 -55.75
C THR A 95 34.20 17.87 -55.46
N LEU A 96 33.83 17.45 -54.24
CA LEU A 96 32.44 17.44 -53.78
C LEU A 96 31.98 18.88 -53.42
N PRO A 97 30.73 19.26 -53.72
CA PRO A 97 30.19 20.56 -53.31
C PRO A 97 30.02 20.65 -51.78
N PRO A 98 30.06 21.86 -51.19
CA PRO A 98 29.97 22.03 -49.75
C PRO A 98 28.59 21.60 -49.22
N THR A 99 28.60 20.79 -48.16
CA THR A 99 27.40 20.37 -47.43
C THR A 99 26.79 21.57 -46.70
N PRO A 100 25.46 21.84 -46.84
CA PRO A 100 24.81 22.90 -46.07
C PRO A 100 24.88 22.61 -44.57
N LYS A 101 25.25 23.62 -43.78
CA LYS A 101 25.26 23.54 -42.31
C LYS A 101 23.82 23.32 -41.80
N PRO A 102 23.56 22.37 -40.88
CA PRO A 102 22.22 22.18 -40.32
C PRO A 102 21.77 23.42 -39.54
N THR A 103 20.61 23.97 -39.91
CA THR A 103 19.92 25.00 -39.12
C THR A 103 19.17 24.29 -38.00
N LEU A 104 19.58 24.53 -36.75
CA LEU A 104 18.86 24.04 -35.57
C LEU A 104 17.47 24.69 -35.50
N PRO A 105 16.41 23.95 -35.17
CA PRO A 105 15.09 24.53 -34.97
C PRO A 105 15.11 25.52 -33.80
N PRO A 106 14.26 26.57 -33.82
CA PRO A 106 14.21 27.57 -32.76
C PRO A 106 13.84 26.91 -31.43
N THR A 107 14.63 27.20 -30.39
CA THR A 107 14.34 26.79 -29.02
C THR A 107 13.00 27.42 -28.59
N PRO A 108 12.01 26.63 -28.11
CA PRO A 108 10.76 27.18 -27.59
C PRO A 108 11.04 28.17 -26.46
N ALA A 109 10.32 29.29 -26.43
CA ALA A 109 10.38 30.23 -25.33
C ALA A 109 9.98 29.54 -24.00
N PRO A 110 10.60 29.89 -22.87
CA PRO A 110 10.28 29.28 -21.58
C PRO A 110 8.83 29.57 -21.21
N THR A 111 8.01 28.52 -21.14
CA THR A 111 6.65 28.59 -20.60
C THR A 111 6.75 28.86 -19.10
N LEU A 112 6.21 30.00 -18.65
CA LEU A 112 6.14 30.32 -17.23
C LEU A 112 5.32 29.24 -16.48
N PRO A 113 5.75 28.83 -15.28
CA PRO A 113 4.99 27.86 -14.49
C PRO A 113 3.58 28.41 -14.20
N PRO A 114 2.55 27.55 -14.14
CA PRO A 114 1.20 27.97 -13.83
C PRO A 114 1.15 28.65 -12.47
N THR A 115 0.52 29.81 -12.40
CA THR A 115 0.25 30.53 -11.15
C THR A 115 -0.51 29.59 -10.19
N PRO A 116 -0.03 29.37 -8.96
CA PRO A 116 -0.75 28.56 -7.97
C PRO A 116 -2.18 29.07 -7.80
N ALA A 117 -3.15 28.16 -7.74
CA ALA A 117 -4.52 28.52 -7.38
C ALA A 117 -4.51 29.24 -6.02
N PRO A 118 -5.34 30.27 -5.82
CA PRO A 118 -5.37 31.02 -4.57
C PRO A 118 -5.64 30.05 -3.41
N THR A 119 -4.76 30.06 -2.42
CA THR A 119 -4.97 29.33 -1.17
C THR A 119 -6.27 29.83 -0.54
N PRO A 120 -7.25 28.95 -0.23
CA PRO A 120 -8.46 29.36 0.47
C PRO A 120 -8.10 30.16 1.71
N ALA A 121 -8.85 31.24 1.98
CA ALA A 121 -8.65 32.04 3.18
C ALA A 121 -8.73 31.11 4.42
N PRO A 122 -7.87 31.32 5.44
CA PRO A 122 -7.90 30.50 6.64
C PRO A 122 -9.31 30.54 7.25
N THR A 123 -9.90 29.36 7.43
CA THR A 123 -11.18 29.22 8.11
C THR A 123 -11.05 29.83 9.51
N PRO A 124 -11.94 30.75 9.92
CA PRO A 124 -11.93 31.30 11.28
C PRO A 124 -11.90 30.17 12.30
N ASP A 125 -11.16 30.37 13.40
CA ASP A 125 -11.12 29.40 14.49
C ASP A 125 -12.57 29.18 15.01
N PRO A 126 -13.15 27.97 14.92
CA PRO A 126 -14.54 27.72 15.31
C PRO A 126 -14.79 27.83 16.83
N GLY A 127 -13.81 28.30 17.60
CA GLY A 127 -13.91 28.49 19.03
C GLY A 127 -13.39 27.27 19.81
N PRO A 128 -13.76 27.14 21.09
CA PRO A 128 -13.26 26.05 21.93
C PRO A 128 -13.68 24.69 21.36
N TRP A 129 -12.70 23.85 21.05
CA TRP A 129 -12.94 22.48 20.61
C TRP A 129 -13.50 21.64 21.76
N VAL A 130 -14.58 20.91 21.49
CA VAL A 130 -15.20 19.96 22.44
C VAL A 130 -15.07 18.56 21.87
N GLU A 131 -14.53 17.65 22.68
CA GLU A 131 -14.39 16.24 22.31
C GLU A 131 -15.77 15.61 22.07
N LYS A 132 -15.99 15.06 20.87
CA LYS A 132 -17.17 14.28 20.53
C LYS A 132 -16.77 12.92 19.99
N LYS A 133 -17.12 11.86 20.72
CA LYS A 133 -16.99 10.47 20.26
C LYS A 133 -18.29 9.97 19.66
N ILE A 134 -18.20 9.32 18.51
CA ILE A 134 -19.33 8.67 17.83
C ILE A 134 -19.06 7.17 17.66
N ALA A 135 -20.06 6.38 17.26
CA ALA A 135 -19.82 4.95 17.06
C ALA A 135 -18.80 4.74 15.92
N HIS A 136 -17.97 3.70 16.03
CA HIS A 136 -16.88 3.46 15.09
C HIS A 136 -17.34 3.28 13.64
N LYS A 137 -18.58 2.86 13.45
CA LYS A 137 -19.21 2.68 12.14
C LYS A 137 -19.86 3.95 11.57
N ASP A 138 -20.06 4.98 12.39
CA ASP A 138 -20.75 6.23 11.99
C ASP A 138 -19.75 7.31 11.57
N VAL A 139 -18.45 7.09 11.80
CA VAL A 139 -17.39 7.99 11.30
C VAL A 139 -17.31 7.86 9.79
N LYS A 140 -17.53 8.97 9.09
CA LYS A 140 -17.38 9.05 7.64
C LYS A 140 -15.91 9.35 7.29
N PRO A 141 -15.33 8.65 6.29
CA PRO A 141 -13.98 8.94 5.83
C PRO A 141 -13.95 10.25 5.04
N PHE A 142 -12.76 10.83 4.93
CA PHE A 142 -12.43 11.82 3.93
C PHE A 142 -12.28 11.14 2.57
N PRO A 143 -12.91 11.65 1.50
CA PRO A 143 -12.56 11.24 0.15
C PRO A 143 -11.10 11.62 -0.11
N GLN A 144 -10.40 10.84 -0.92
CA GLN A 144 -9.04 11.19 -1.35
C GLN A 144 -9.10 12.42 -2.27
N PRO A 145 -8.53 13.59 -1.88
CA PRO A 145 -8.50 14.75 -2.76
C PRO A 145 -7.52 14.54 -3.92
N GLU A 146 -7.74 15.27 -5.02
CA GLU A 146 -6.75 15.36 -6.10
C GLU A 146 -5.45 16.01 -5.57
N PRO A 147 -4.27 15.41 -5.80
CA PRO A 147 -3.02 15.90 -5.23
C PRO A 147 -2.48 17.12 -5.98
N VAL A 148 -2.20 18.22 -5.28
CA VAL A 148 -1.75 19.49 -5.88
C VAL A 148 -0.25 19.69 -5.63
N THR A 149 0.17 19.65 -4.36
CA THR A 149 1.55 19.90 -3.95
C THR A 149 2.46 18.71 -4.22
N ILE A 150 3.77 18.94 -4.23
CA ILE A 150 4.80 17.89 -4.33
C ILE A 150 4.58 16.81 -3.26
N SER A 151 4.32 17.23 -2.03
CA SER A 151 4.12 16.32 -0.90
C SER A 151 2.87 15.43 -1.03
N GLU A 152 1.78 15.98 -1.58
CA GLU A 152 0.53 15.24 -1.80
C GLU A 152 0.66 14.28 -2.98
N LYS A 153 1.30 14.71 -4.07
CA LYS A 153 1.60 13.86 -5.24
C LYS A 153 2.47 12.68 -4.85
N ALA A 154 3.51 12.92 -4.05
CA ALA A 154 4.34 11.85 -3.48
C ALA A 154 3.52 10.94 -2.55
N GLY A 155 2.68 11.52 -1.69
CA GLY A 155 1.78 10.77 -0.82
C GLY A 155 0.87 9.80 -1.58
N VAL A 156 0.25 10.23 -2.68
CA VAL A 156 -0.59 9.38 -3.53
C VAL A 156 0.25 8.35 -4.29
N LYS A 157 1.39 8.76 -4.88
CA LYS A 157 2.28 7.89 -5.66
C LYS A 157 2.79 6.70 -4.85
N PHE A 158 3.30 6.94 -3.64
CA PHE A 158 3.92 5.90 -2.81
C PHE A 158 2.94 5.22 -1.84
N LYS A 159 1.62 5.39 -2.08
CA LYS A 159 0.58 4.85 -1.19
C LYS A 159 0.76 3.33 -1.05
N PRO A 160 0.82 2.79 0.17
CA PRO A 160 1.02 1.37 0.39
C PRO A 160 -0.27 0.57 0.16
N GLN A 161 -0.10 -0.72 -0.13
CA GLN A 161 -1.16 -1.72 -0.08
C GLN A 161 -1.13 -2.37 1.30
N ILE A 162 -2.30 -2.55 1.92
CA ILE A 162 -2.42 -3.29 3.18
C ILE A 162 -3.26 -4.56 3.00
N GLN A 163 -2.69 -5.69 3.37
CA GLN A 163 -3.38 -6.97 3.45
C GLN A 163 -3.81 -7.22 4.90
N ILE A 164 -5.11 -7.39 5.14
CA ILE A 164 -5.63 -7.69 6.48
C ILE A 164 -5.72 -9.21 6.66
N ARG A 165 -4.68 -9.81 7.26
CA ARG A 165 -4.63 -11.26 7.50
C ARG A 165 -5.54 -11.66 8.66
N THR A 166 -5.52 -10.91 9.75
CA THR A 166 -6.36 -11.12 10.94
C THR A 166 -6.87 -9.78 11.48
N GLY A 167 -7.79 -9.82 12.43
CA GLY A 167 -8.28 -8.60 13.09
C GLY A 167 -9.24 -7.79 12.23
N CYS A 168 -9.33 -6.51 12.55
CA CYS A 168 -10.25 -5.57 11.92
C CYS A 168 -9.73 -5.09 10.56
N GLU A 169 -10.64 -4.69 9.67
CA GLU A 169 -10.31 -3.82 8.55
C GLU A 169 -9.96 -2.40 9.07
N PRO A 170 -9.27 -1.54 8.30
CA PRO A 170 -9.05 -0.16 8.68
C PRO A 170 -10.33 0.68 8.60
N TYR A 171 -10.52 1.59 9.56
CA TYR A 171 -11.66 2.49 9.68
C TYR A 171 -11.20 3.95 9.71
N PRO A 172 -12.07 4.91 9.34
CA PRO A 172 -11.82 6.31 9.67
C PRO A 172 -11.87 6.50 11.19
N ALA A 173 -10.81 7.12 11.73
CA ALA A 173 -10.67 7.48 13.14
C ALA A 173 -11.35 8.81 13.48
N VAL A 174 -11.47 9.72 12.51
CA VAL A 174 -12.01 11.06 12.64
C VAL A 174 -12.68 11.48 11.34
N ASN A 175 -13.75 12.29 11.43
CA ASN A 175 -14.42 12.88 10.27
C ASN A 175 -14.07 14.38 10.11
N GLU A 176 -14.66 15.03 9.10
CA GLU A 176 -14.41 16.45 8.78
C GLU A 176 -14.76 17.43 9.91
N PHE A 177 -15.66 17.04 10.82
CA PHE A 177 -16.10 17.84 11.97
C PHE A 177 -15.25 17.62 13.22
N GLY A 178 -14.20 16.79 13.16
CA GLY A 178 -13.39 16.44 14.33
C GLY A 178 -14.06 15.46 15.30
N GLU A 179 -15.16 14.81 14.90
CA GLU A 179 -15.77 13.75 15.69
C GLU A 179 -14.95 12.46 15.55
N THR A 180 -14.59 11.85 16.67
CA THR A 180 -13.68 10.70 16.68
C THR A 180 -14.38 9.37 16.94
N SER A 181 -13.78 8.31 16.42
CA SER A 181 -14.24 6.94 16.61
C SER A 181 -14.17 6.54 18.07
N GLY A 182 -15.31 6.13 18.64
CA GLY A 182 -15.38 5.52 19.97
C GLY A 182 -14.77 4.11 20.04
N GLY A 183 -14.31 3.55 18.92
CA GLY A 183 -13.71 2.22 18.84
C GLY A 183 -14.68 1.10 19.19
N LEU A 184 -14.13 -0.10 19.40
CA LEU A 184 -14.86 -1.31 19.75
C LEU A 184 -14.31 -1.97 21.01
N HIS A 185 -15.21 -2.58 21.78
CA HIS A 185 -14.81 -3.42 22.90
C HIS A 185 -14.12 -4.70 22.41
N THR A 186 -13.18 -5.24 23.18
CA THR A 186 -12.38 -6.44 22.85
C THR A 186 -13.16 -7.75 22.95
N SER A 187 -14.47 -7.69 23.19
CA SER A 187 -15.33 -8.88 23.23
C SER A 187 -15.64 -9.38 21.82
N GLY A 188 -16.09 -10.64 21.77
CA GLY A 188 -16.39 -11.37 20.54
C GLY A 188 -15.16 -11.82 19.76
N LYS A 189 -15.36 -12.13 18.48
CA LYS A 189 -14.29 -12.54 17.56
C LYS A 189 -13.34 -11.36 17.28
N SER A 190 -12.09 -11.67 16.92
CA SER A 190 -11.06 -10.69 16.53
C SER A 190 -11.55 -9.70 15.45
N ARG A 191 -12.10 -10.21 14.33
CA ARG A 191 -12.73 -9.41 13.25
C ARG A 191 -14.22 -9.06 13.50
N GLY A 192 -14.76 -9.43 14.67
CA GLY A 192 -16.18 -9.26 14.98
C GLY A 192 -16.59 -7.79 15.02
N LYS A 193 -17.61 -7.42 14.25
CA LYS A 193 -18.17 -6.05 14.12
C LYS A 193 -17.19 -5.00 13.57
N CYS A 194 -16.04 -5.42 13.04
CA CYS A 194 -15.04 -4.55 12.43
C CYS A 194 -14.55 -5.04 11.05
N GLY A 195 -15.43 -5.71 10.29
CA GLY A 195 -15.14 -6.20 8.94
C GLY A 195 -15.33 -5.17 7.82
N GLY A 196 -15.66 -3.92 8.16
CA GLY A 196 -15.99 -2.84 7.21
C GLY A 196 -16.99 -1.86 7.82
N SER A 197 -16.80 -0.55 7.58
CA SER A 197 -17.62 0.51 8.19
C SER A 197 -18.99 0.69 7.54
N GLY A 198 -19.15 0.28 6.28
CA GLY A 198 -20.27 0.67 5.42
C GLY A 198 -20.09 2.04 4.75
N HIS A 199 -19.16 2.86 5.23
CA HIS A 199 -18.78 4.16 4.63
C HIS A 199 -17.46 4.12 3.86
N GLY A 200 -16.72 3.01 3.92
CA GLY A 200 -15.38 2.87 3.33
C GLY A 200 -14.27 2.73 4.38
N SER A 201 -13.04 2.77 3.91
CA SER A 201 -11.83 2.65 4.74
C SER A 201 -10.99 3.93 4.60
N GLN A 202 -9.94 4.08 5.40
CA GLN A 202 -9.08 5.27 5.35
C GLN A 202 -7.63 4.90 5.61
N VAL A 203 -6.71 5.57 4.92
CA VAL A 203 -5.30 5.68 5.30
C VAL A 203 -4.93 7.15 5.49
N TYR A 204 -4.15 7.43 6.53
CA TYR A 204 -3.71 8.77 6.90
C TYR A 204 -2.25 8.96 6.49
N GLY A 205 -1.91 10.11 5.92
CA GLY A 205 -0.53 10.39 5.47
C GLY A 205 0.10 11.61 6.13
N ARG A 206 1.38 11.56 6.48
CA ARG A 206 2.17 12.75 6.84
C ARG A 206 3.60 12.59 6.37
N SER A 207 4.18 13.67 5.86
CA SER A 207 5.51 13.65 5.26
C SER A 207 6.37 14.82 5.71
N ALA A 208 7.69 14.62 5.67
CA ALA A 208 8.70 15.63 5.95
C ALA A 208 10.06 15.20 5.41
N TRP A 209 10.99 16.15 5.33
CA TRP A 209 12.40 15.87 5.18
C TRP A 209 12.99 15.41 6.52
N LEU A 210 13.81 14.36 6.48
CA LEU A 210 14.60 13.89 7.60
C LEU A 210 16.00 13.53 7.09
N LYS A 211 17.03 14.25 7.57
CA LYS A 211 18.44 13.99 7.24
C LYS A 211 18.71 13.87 5.73
N GLY A 212 18.08 14.74 4.93
CA GLY A 212 18.25 14.76 3.46
C GLY A 212 17.49 13.67 2.71
N VAL A 213 16.63 12.90 3.37
CA VAL A 213 15.74 11.89 2.77
C VAL A 213 14.30 12.32 3.01
N TRP A 214 13.43 12.12 2.02
CA TRP A 214 12.02 12.42 2.18
C TRP A 214 11.28 11.23 2.79
N VAL A 215 10.52 11.49 3.84
CA VAL A 215 9.81 10.48 4.62
C VAL A 215 8.32 10.65 4.42
N ILE A 216 7.62 9.54 4.17
CA ILE A 216 6.16 9.51 4.11
C ILE A 216 5.68 8.43 5.06
N MET A 217 5.00 8.83 6.14
CA MET A 217 4.29 7.93 7.04
C MET A 217 2.86 7.75 6.54
N TYR A 218 2.44 6.50 6.44
CA TYR A 218 1.07 6.07 6.22
C TYR A 218 0.58 5.34 7.46
N SER A 219 -0.60 5.71 7.96
CA SER A 219 -1.13 5.15 9.19
C SER A 219 -2.58 4.72 9.04
N TRP A 220 -2.92 3.62 9.70
CA TRP A 220 -4.27 3.05 9.72
C TRP A 220 -4.77 2.97 11.15
N TYR A 221 -6.06 3.26 11.29
CA TYR A 221 -6.78 3.08 12.54
C TYR A 221 -7.65 1.83 12.47
N PHE A 222 -7.65 1.05 13.55
CA PHE A 222 -8.55 -0.07 13.73
C PHE A 222 -9.42 0.15 14.96
N PRO A 223 -10.72 -0.19 14.95
CA PRO A 223 -11.59 0.06 16.10
C PRO A 223 -11.16 -0.69 17.37
N LYS A 224 -10.45 -1.81 17.24
CA LYS A 224 -9.86 -2.59 18.34
C LYS A 224 -8.68 -3.42 17.85
N ASP A 225 -7.78 -3.70 18.76
CA ASP A 225 -6.81 -4.78 18.68
C ASP A 225 -7.25 -5.90 19.62
N SER A 226 -7.60 -7.06 19.07
CA SER A 226 -8.12 -8.17 19.87
C SER A 226 -7.65 -9.49 19.28
N PRO A 227 -6.53 -10.07 19.76
CA PRO A 227 -6.05 -11.37 19.28
C PRO A 227 -6.98 -12.51 19.69
N SER A 228 -7.69 -12.36 20.82
CA SER A 228 -8.74 -13.29 21.28
C SER A 228 -9.80 -12.54 22.10
N HIS A 229 -10.92 -13.21 22.37
CA HIS A 229 -12.03 -12.68 23.14
C HIS A 229 -11.56 -12.12 24.49
N GLY A 230 -11.86 -10.84 24.75
CA GLY A 230 -11.53 -10.17 26.01
C GLY A 230 -10.06 -9.73 26.14
N LEU A 231 -9.18 -10.14 25.23
CA LEU A 231 -7.78 -9.73 25.19
C LEU A 231 -7.55 -8.56 24.22
N GLY A 232 -6.43 -7.87 24.42
CA GLY A 232 -6.02 -6.70 23.64
C GLY A 232 -6.61 -5.40 24.17
N HIS A 233 -6.90 -4.45 23.29
CA HIS A 233 -7.43 -3.13 23.66
C HIS A 233 -8.41 -2.57 22.63
N ARG A 234 -9.23 -1.63 23.10
CA ARG A 234 -10.01 -0.74 22.24
C ARG A 234 -9.04 0.19 21.52
N HIS A 235 -9.35 0.49 20.26
CA HIS A 235 -8.51 1.25 19.34
C HIS A 235 -7.23 0.51 18.96
N ASP A 236 -6.73 0.82 17.77
CA ASP A 236 -5.39 0.49 17.37
C ASP A 236 -4.91 1.48 16.32
N TRP A 237 -3.60 1.73 16.30
CA TRP A 237 -2.93 2.61 15.35
C TRP A 237 -1.64 1.93 14.92
N GLU A 238 -1.51 1.72 13.61
CA GLU A 238 -0.32 1.16 13.01
C GLU A 238 0.17 2.06 11.88
N GLU A 239 1.47 1.99 11.57
CA GLU A 239 2.09 2.82 10.55
C GLU A 239 3.14 2.10 9.70
N ALA A 240 3.12 2.39 8.40
CA ALA A 240 4.17 2.06 7.45
C ALA A 240 4.83 3.36 6.99
N ILE A 241 6.15 3.35 6.88
CA ILE A 241 6.95 4.53 6.54
C ILE A 241 7.78 4.20 5.30
N VAL A 242 7.65 5.02 4.26
CA VAL A 242 8.42 4.93 3.03
C VAL A 242 9.43 6.07 3.01
N PHE A 243 10.70 5.74 2.79
CA PHE A 243 11.80 6.68 2.66
C PHE A 243 12.17 6.77 1.19
N ILE A 244 12.09 7.96 0.59
CA ILE A 244 12.45 8.21 -0.81
C ILE A 244 13.55 9.28 -0.91
N ASP A 245 14.27 9.30 -2.02
CA ASP A 245 15.33 10.28 -2.27
C ASP A 245 14.82 11.72 -2.30
N ASN A 246 13.97 12.08 -3.28
CA ASN A 246 13.46 13.42 -3.44
C ASN A 246 12.07 13.39 -4.09
N PRO A 247 11.02 13.96 -3.46
CA PRO A 247 9.67 13.94 -4.01
C PRO A 247 9.50 14.84 -5.25
N ASP A 248 10.44 15.76 -5.51
CA ASP A 248 10.39 16.76 -6.59
C ASP A 248 11.19 16.37 -7.83
N VAL A 249 11.43 15.07 -8.03
CA VAL A 249 11.99 14.55 -9.29
C VAL A 249 10.94 13.71 -10.02
N SER A 250 11.13 13.49 -11.33
CA SER A 250 10.19 12.73 -12.16
C SER A 250 9.97 11.30 -11.65
N GLU A 251 11.06 10.65 -11.22
CA GLU A 251 11.06 9.26 -10.75
C GLU A 251 11.76 9.14 -9.39
N PRO A 252 11.08 9.51 -8.29
CA PRO A 252 11.64 9.34 -6.96
C PRO A 252 11.84 7.85 -6.66
N LYS A 253 12.92 7.51 -5.97
CA LYS A 253 13.30 6.13 -5.66
C LYS A 253 13.07 5.83 -4.20
N ILE A 254 12.48 4.67 -3.93
CA ILE A 254 12.38 4.13 -2.56
C ILE A 254 13.79 3.72 -2.10
N LEU A 255 14.26 4.38 -1.06
CA LEU A 255 15.54 4.11 -0.41
C LEU A 255 15.41 3.11 0.74
N GLY A 256 14.26 3.09 1.41
CA GLY A 256 14.02 2.22 2.56
C GLY A 256 12.56 2.25 3.01
N CYS A 257 12.23 1.34 3.92
CA CYS A 257 10.91 1.24 4.52
C CYS A 257 10.98 0.73 5.94
N SER A 258 10.02 1.16 6.74
CA SER A 258 9.83 0.67 8.10
C SER A 258 8.35 0.43 8.37
N VAL A 259 8.04 -0.56 9.19
CA VAL A 259 6.66 -0.87 9.62
C VAL A 259 6.62 -1.01 11.14
N SER A 260 5.56 -0.50 11.76
CA SER A 260 5.35 -0.60 13.20
C SER A 260 5.23 -2.07 13.65
N SER A 261 5.94 -2.42 14.72
CA SER A 261 5.83 -3.74 15.33
C SER A 261 6.03 -3.67 16.84
N HIS A 262 4.94 -3.89 17.57
CA HIS A 262 4.89 -3.98 19.04
C HIS A 262 5.66 -2.84 19.76
N GLY A 263 5.45 -1.59 19.34
CA GLY A 263 6.08 -0.39 19.91
C GLY A 263 7.45 -0.03 19.32
N GLY A 264 8.02 -0.88 18.46
CA GLY A 264 9.22 -0.61 17.67
C GLY A 264 8.95 -0.54 16.17
N TYR A 265 10.00 -0.73 15.38
CA TYR A 265 9.93 -0.79 13.92
C TYR A 265 10.75 -1.96 13.39
N ALA A 266 10.17 -2.72 12.45
CA ALA A 266 10.97 -3.50 11.52
C ALA A 266 11.46 -2.55 10.42
N ARG A 267 12.78 -2.44 10.25
CA ARG A 267 13.45 -1.44 9.41
C ARG A 267 14.22 -2.11 8.28
N HIS A 268 14.12 -1.57 7.06
CA HIS A 268 14.77 -2.11 5.88
C HIS A 268 15.37 -1.00 5.00
N ALA A 269 16.67 -1.10 4.72
CA ALA A 269 17.39 -0.22 3.79
C ALA A 269 18.42 -1.06 3.00
N PRO A 270 18.19 -1.35 1.71
CA PRO A 270 17.00 -1.00 0.93
C PRO A 270 15.74 -1.77 1.36
N CYS A 271 14.56 -1.33 0.92
CA CYS A 271 13.37 -2.19 0.96
C CYS A 271 13.63 -3.46 0.14
N PRO A 272 13.21 -4.65 0.62
CA PRO A 272 13.28 -5.85 -0.20
C PRO A 272 12.43 -5.70 -1.48
N PRO A 273 12.95 -5.99 -2.68
CA PRO A 273 12.21 -5.76 -3.92
C PRO A 273 10.87 -6.49 -4.00
N TRP A 274 10.77 -7.69 -3.42
CA TRP A 274 9.55 -8.52 -3.44
C TRP A 274 8.38 -7.92 -2.63
N VAL A 275 8.62 -6.91 -1.80
CA VAL A 275 7.58 -6.19 -1.04
C VAL A 275 7.12 -4.91 -1.73
N ILE A 276 7.67 -4.58 -2.89
CA ILE A 276 7.27 -3.40 -3.67
C ILE A 276 6.48 -3.86 -4.90
N ASP A 277 5.36 -3.21 -5.15
CA ASP A 277 4.56 -3.35 -6.38
C ASP A 277 4.47 -1.98 -7.06
N GLY A 278 5.21 -1.81 -8.16
CA GLY A 278 5.46 -0.50 -8.77
C GLY A 278 6.14 0.47 -7.80
N THR A 279 5.36 1.37 -7.20
CA THR A 279 5.82 2.32 -6.16
C THR A 279 5.14 2.09 -4.81
N SER A 280 4.29 1.08 -4.69
CA SER A 280 3.54 0.78 -3.48
C SER A 280 4.24 -0.28 -2.63
N LEU A 281 4.52 0.08 -1.38
CA LEU A 281 4.93 -0.89 -0.37
C LEU A 281 3.76 -1.80 -0.02
N LYS A 282 3.99 -3.11 0.01
CA LYS A 282 3.04 -4.12 0.46
C LYS A 282 3.27 -4.43 1.93
N VAL A 283 2.26 -4.16 2.76
CA VAL A 283 2.27 -4.47 4.19
C VAL A 283 1.10 -5.38 4.56
N ARG A 284 1.23 -6.06 5.69
CA ARG A 284 0.22 -6.95 6.23
C ARG A 284 -0.04 -6.60 7.69
N TYR A 285 -1.31 -6.40 8.01
CA TYR A 285 -1.79 -6.36 9.40
C TYR A 285 -2.15 -7.77 9.87
N LYS A 286 -1.52 -8.20 10.95
CA LYS A 286 -1.66 -9.55 11.51
C LYS A 286 -1.48 -9.51 13.02
N HIS A 287 -1.88 -10.57 13.70
CA HIS A 287 -1.33 -10.92 14.99
C HIS A 287 -0.67 -12.30 14.92
N SER A 288 0.11 -12.64 15.92
CA SER A 288 0.65 -13.99 16.12
C SER A 288 0.53 -14.31 17.59
N TRP A 289 -0.36 -15.24 17.92
CA TRP A 289 -0.67 -15.57 19.31
C TRP A 289 0.61 -15.92 20.08
N PRO A 290 0.81 -15.41 21.31
CA PRO A 290 -0.15 -14.66 22.13
C PRO A 290 -0.07 -13.12 21.96
N LYS A 291 0.67 -12.61 20.98
CA LYS A 291 0.84 -11.17 20.80
C LYS A 291 -0.39 -10.54 20.13
N ASN A 292 -0.55 -9.27 20.44
CA ASN A 292 -1.41 -8.29 19.80
C ASN A 292 -1.07 -8.11 18.31
N HIS A 293 -1.83 -7.26 17.61
CA HIS A 293 -1.54 -7.01 16.20
C HIS A 293 -0.25 -6.20 16.00
N ASP A 294 0.30 -6.32 14.80
CA ASP A 294 1.40 -5.53 14.27
C ASP A 294 1.34 -5.45 12.75
N LEU A 295 2.21 -4.61 12.16
CA LEU A 295 2.51 -4.65 10.74
C LEU A 295 3.76 -5.48 10.45
N ALA A 296 3.73 -6.11 9.28
CA ALA A 296 4.89 -6.72 8.65
C ALA A 296 4.91 -6.38 7.17
N ILE A 297 6.10 -6.35 6.55
CA ILE A 297 6.21 -6.34 5.10
C ILE A 297 5.73 -7.69 4.52
N THR A 298 5.24 -7.70 3.29
CA THR A 298 4.69 -8.92 2.68
C THR A 298 4.89 -8.97 1.16
N GLY A 299 4.95 -10.18 0.61
CA GLY A 299 4.93 -10.41 -0.84
C GLY A 299 3.52 -10.40 -1.41
N ASP A 300 2.51 -10.62 -0.57
CA ASP A 300 1.11 -10.66 -0.97
C ASP A 300 0.57 -9.26 -1.28
N GLY A 301 -0.22 -9.14 -2.33
CA GLY A 301 -0.98 -7.94 -2.62
C GLY A 301 -2.00 -7.61 -1.52
N GLY A 302 -2.27 -6.32 -1.35
CA GLY A 302 -3.25 -5.79 -0.41
C GLY A 302 -4.27 -4.89 -1.10
N LYS A 303 -5.06 -4.18 -0.30
CA LYS A 303 -6.00 -3.17 -0.79
C LYS A 303 -5.43 -1.78 -0.57
N PHE A 304 -5.79 -0.84 -1.44
CA PHE A 304 -5.65 0.59 -1.19
C PHE A 304 -6.86 1.13 -0.42
N GLN A 305 -6.65 2.24 0.28
CA GLN A 305 -7.69 3.03 0.93
C GLN A 305 -7.58 4.47 0.41
N ASP A 306 -8.65 5.24 0.58
CA ASP A 306 -8.59 6.67 0.32
C ASP A 306 -7.58 7.30 1.28
N LEU A 307 -6.64 8.05 0.69
CA LEU A 307 -5.60 8.74 1.43
C LEU A 307 -6.06 10.16 1.77
N ILE A 308 -5.86 10.54 3.02
CA ILE A 308 -5.95 11.93 3.43
C ILE A 308 -4.63 12.34 4.10
N MET A 309 -3.93 13.31 3.50
CA MET A 309 -2.70 13.84 4.08
C MET A 309 -3.02 14.78 5.24
N TRP A 310 -2.14 14.86 6.24
CA TRP A 310 -2.28 15.75 7.40
C TRP A 310 -2.54 17.21 7.01
N GLY A 311 -1.88 17.68 5.95
CA GLY A 311 -2.08 19.02 5.41
C GLY A 311 -3.47 19.27 4.82
N GLN A 312 -4.16 18.21 4.37
CA GLN A 312 -5.46 18.26 3.70
C GLN A 312 -6.65 18.12 4.67
N MET A 313 -6.41 17.71 5.91
CA MET A 313 -7.46 17.59 6.93
C MET A 313 -7.97 18.96 7.38
N THR A 314 -9.24 18.99 7.80
CA THR A 314 -9.81 20.17 8.46
C THR A 314 -9.07 20.49 9.76
N ASN A 315 -9.16 21.75 10.21
CA ASN A 315 -8.60 22.15 11.50
C ASN A 315 -9.21 21.37 12.67
N ASP A 316 -10.51 21.06 12.61
CA ASP A 316 -11.19 20.24 13.62
C ASP A 316 -10.66 18.82 13.69
N ALA A 317 -10.45 18.17 12.54
CA ALA A 317 -9.89 16.82 12.50
C ALA A 317 -8.46 16.78 13.06
N ARG A 318 -7.62 17.75 12.71
CA ARG A 318 -6.26 17.85 13.27
C ARG A 318 -6.27 18.12 14.77
N ARG A 319 -7.12 19.04 15.25
CA ARG A 319 -7.28 19.30 16.69
C ARG A 319 -7.71 18.04 17.43
N ALA A 320 -8.69 17.33 16.91
CA ALA A 320 -9.17 16.09 17.51
C ALA A 320 -8.08 15.01 17.57
N LEU A 321 -7.35 14.78 16.48
CA LEU A 321 -6.24 13.82 16.46
C LEU A 321 -5.05 14.23 17.33
N ASN A 322 -4.86 15.52 17.58
CA ASN A 322 -3.87 16.02 18.52
C ASN A 322 -4.28 15.78 19.99
N ALA A 323 -5.56 16.01 20.31
CA ALA A 323 -6.07 16.09 21.67
C ALA A 323 -6.66 14.78 22.22
N VAL A 324 -7.38 14.00 21.40
CA VAL A 324 -8.13 12.82 21.87
C VAL A 324 -7.20 11.70 22.29
N SER A 325 -7.47 11.11 23.46
CA SER A 325 -6.84 9.87 23.90
C SER A 325 -7.55 8.65 23.30
N PHE A 326 -6.77 7.82 22.61
CA PHE A 326 -7.18 6.50 22.09
C PHE A 326 -6.76 5.36 23.03
N GLY A 327 -6.62 5.64 24.33
CA GLY A 327 -6.27 4.64 25.34
C GLY A 327 -4.86 4.10 25.13
N SER A 328 -4.74 2.80 24.87
CA SER A 328 -3.46 2.14 24.62
C SER A 328 -2.86 2.44 23.24
N ALA A 329 -3.68 2.90 22.30
CA ALA A 329 -3.24 3.28 20.96
C ALA A 329 -2.86 4.77 20.90
N ASN A 330 -1.84 5.11 20.12
CA ASN A 330 -1.36 6.48 19.97
C ASN A 330 -1.33 6.87 18.49
N THR A 331 -1.95 8.01 18.13
CA THR A 331 -1.92 8.55 16.76
C THR A 331 -0.47 8.90 16.38
N PRO A 332 0.17 8.20 15.42
CA PRO A 332 1.62 8.27 15.24
C PRO A 332 2.07 9.49 14.43
N PHE A 333 1.15 10.12 13.69
CA PHE A 333 1.42 11.24 12.80
C PHE A 333 0.91 12.59 13.34
N LYS A 334 0.48 12.65 14.60
CA LYS A 334 0.01 13.90 15.21
C LYS A 334 1.18 14.84 15.55
N ASP A 335 0.85 16.10 15.83
CA ASP A 335 1.84 17.09 16.25
C ASP A 335 2.51 16.66 17.56
N GLY A 336 3.82 16.92 17.68
CA GLY A 336 4.62 16.50 18.83
C GLY A 336 4.93 15.00 18.92
N THR A 337 4.43 14.15 18.00
CA THR A 337 4.74 12.71 17.96
C THR A 337 5.39 12.29 16.64
N PHE A 338 4.98 12.93 15.53
CA PHE A 338 5.42 12.56 14.19
C PHE A 338 6.94 12.53 14.02
N GLN A 339 7.66 13.55 14.50
CA GLN A 339 9.11 13.66 14.35
C GLN A 339 9.85 12.51 15.05
N ASP A 340 9.54 12.28 16.33
CA ASP A 340 10.14 11.20 17.12
C ASP A 340 9.89 9.83 16.49
N LYS A 341 8.69 9.63 15.93
CA LYS A 341 8.31 8.39 15.24
C LYS A 341 9.15 8.15 13.98
N ILE A 342 9.31 9.16 13.11
CA ILE A 342 10.12 9.00 11.89
C ILE A 342 11.62 8.87 12.19
N GLU A 343 12.12 9.51 13.26
CA GLU A 343 13.49 9.33 13.74
C GLU A 343 13.72 7.92 14.29
N LYS A 344 12.79 7.42 15.11
CA LYS A 344 12.83 6.04 15.61
C LYS A 344 12.71 5.03 14.49
N ALA A 345 12.04 5.34 13.39
CA ALA A 345 11.88 4.46 12.24
C ALA A 345 13.04 4.52 11.23
N TRP A 346 14.03 5.40 11.42
CA TRP A 346 15.13 5.61 10.49
C TRP A 346 15.91 4.31 10.21
N PRO A 347 15.92 3.80 8.96
CA PRO A 347 16.48 2.48 8.65
C PRO A 347 17.95 2.50 8.22
N PHE A 348 18.53 3.68 7.96
CA PHE A 348 19.88 3.83 7.44
C PHE A 348 20.91 3.92 8.57
N LYS A 349 22.04 3.23 8.41
CA LYS A 349 23.14 3.20 9.38
C LYS A 349 24.14 4.32 9.14
#